data_AF-A0A2P2L5J5-F1
#
_entry.id   AF-A0A2P2L5J5-F1
#
_cell.length_a   1.000
_cell.length_b   1.000
_cell.length_c   1.000
_cell.angle_alpha   90.00
_cell.angle_beta   90.00
_cell.angle_gamma   90.00
#
_symmetry.space_group_name_H-M   'P 1'
#
loop_
_entity.id
_entity.type
_entity.pdbx_description
1 polymer ?
#
loop_
_entity_poly.entity_id
_entity_poly.type
_entity_poly.pdbx_seq_one_letter_code
_entity_poly.pdbx_strand_id
1 'polypeptide(L)'
;MANNNLPITQFEEQIMRTIEDNPVVVIIGHTGSGKSTQLSQMLHRRGFTKAGIVGVTQPRRVAAVSVARRVAQELGVRLGDEVGYAIRFEDRTSDLTRIK
;
A
#
# COMPACT_ATOMS: atom_id res chain seq x y z
N MET A 1 12.92 -9.62 -5.00
CA MET A 1 12.01 -10.39 -5.88
C MET A 1 10.60 -10.20 -5.35
N ALA A 2 9.74 -9.48 -6.08
CA ALA A 2 8.35 -9.29 -5.67
C ALA A 2 7.66 -10.66 -5.66
N ASN A 3 6.94 -10.96 -4.56
CA ASN A 3 6.37 -12.27 -4.33
C ASN A 3 5.14 -12.47 -5.22
N ASN A 4 5.35 -13.00 -6.43
CA ASN A 4 4.33 -13.14 -7.48
C ASN A 4 3.22 -14.17 -7.17
N ASN A 5 3.15 -14.68 -5.92
CA ASN A 5 2.31 -15.81 -5.52
C ASN A 5 1.24 -15.43 -4.48
N LEU A 6 0.99 -14.15 -4.24
CA LEU A 6 -0.09 -13.72 -3.35
C LEU A 6 -1.42 -13.76 -4.11
N PRO A 7 -2.52 -14.29 -3.53
CA PRO A 7 -3.80 -14.41 -4.22
C PRO A 7 -4.29 -13.10 -4.88
N ILE A 8 -4.04 -11.94 -4.26
CA ILE A 8 -4.48 -10.65 -4.78
C ILE A 8 -3.81 -10.25 -6.11
N THR A 9 -2.59 -10.72 -6.41
CA THR A 9 -1.88 -10.32 -7.65
C THR A 9 -2.57 -10.87 -8.89
N GLN A 10 -3.28 -12.01 -8.77
CA GLN A 10 -4.04 -12.61 -9.86
C GLN A 10 -5.26 -11.76 -10.28
N PHE A 11 -5.71 -10.85 -9.42
CA PHE A 11 -6.89 -10.01 -9.63
C PHE A 11 -6.53 -8.54 -9.88
N GLU A 12 -5.24 -8.20 -10.08
CA GLU A 12 -4.77 -6.81 -10.17
C GLU A 12 -5.57 -5.99 -11.21
N GLU A 13 -5.68 -6.48 -12.45
CA GLU A 13 -6.42 -5.80 -13.51
C GLU A 13 -7.90 -5.59 -13.18
N GLN A 14 -8.56 -6.61 -12.63
CA GLN A 14 -9.96 -6.52 -12.24
C GLN A 14 -10.16 -5.49 -11.11
N ILE A 15 -9.27 -5.48 -10.12
CA ILE A 15 -9.32 -4.54 -8.99
C ILE A 15 -9.09 -3.12 -9.50
N MET A 16 -8.05 -2.88 -10.31
CA MET A 16 -7.71 -1.55 -10.81
C MET A 16 -8.83 -0.98 -11.67
N ARG A 17 -9.40 -1.78 -12.58
CA ARG A 17 -10.58 -1.36 -13.36
C ARG A 17 -11.76 -0.99 -12.46
N THR A 18 -12.05 -1.81 -11.45
CA THR A 18 -13.15 -1.53 -10.52
C THR A 18 -12.92 -0.22 -9.75
N ILE A 19 -11.69 0.08 -9.36
CA ILE A 19 -11.32 1.33 -8.69
C ILE A 19 -11.40 2.53 -9.64
N GLU A 20 -10.98 2.38 -10.90
CA GLU A 20 -11.08 3.44 -11.92
C GLU A 20 -12.54 3.78 -12.23
N ASP A 21 -13.43 2.79 -12.25
CA ASP A 21 -14.85 2.95 -12.57
C ASP A 21 -15.71 3.42 -11.37
N ASN A 22 -15.19 3.38 -10.14
CA ASN A 22 -16.00 3.62 -8.94
C ASN A 22 -15.27 4.49 -7.89
N PRO A 23 -15.93 5.52 -7.32
CA PRO A 23 -15.32 6.34 -6.27
C PRO A 23 -15.09 5.57 -4.95
N VAL A 24 -15.86 4.49 -4.71
CA VAL A 24 -15.75 3.65 -3.52
C VAL A 24 -15.84 2.18 -3.93
N VAL A 25 -14.87 1.38 -3.48
CA VAL A 25 -14.81 -0.07 -3.74
C VAL A 25 -14.60 -0.81 -2.44
N VAL A 26 -15.38 -1.88 -2.23
CA VAL A 26 -15.20 -2.80 -1.11
C VAL A 26 -14.46 -4.05 -1.60
N ILE A 27 -13.27 -4.29 -1.06
CA ILE A 27 -12.44 -5.45 -1.42
C ILE A 27 -12.41 -6.42 -0.24
N ILE A 28 -12.86 -7.66 -0.47
CA ILE A 28 -12.90 -8.71 0.54
C ILE A 28 -11.88 -9.79 0.20
N GLY A 29 -11.16 -10.28 1.21
CA GLY A 29 -10.25 -11.41 1.08
C GLY A 29 -9.72 -11.87 2.43
N HIS A 30 -9.29 -13.12 2.54
CA HIS A 30 -8.76 -13.70 3.79
C HIS A 30 -7.42 -13.06 4.22
N THR A 31 -7.07 -13.16 5.50
CA THR A 31 -5.74 -12.72 6.00
C THR A 31 -4.63 -13.48 5.28
N GLY A 32 -3.56 -12.79 4.87
CA GLY A 32 -2.49 -13.39 4.07
C GLY A 32 -2.70 -13.29 2.55
N SER A 33 -3.88 -12.84 2.09
CA SER A 33 -4.14 -12.66 0.65
C SER A 33 -3.32 -11.54 -0.01
N GLY A 34 -2.66 -10.69 0.78
CA GLY A 34 -1.85 -9.57 0.29
C GLY A 34 -2.52 -8.19 0.26
N LYS A 35 -3.75 -8.04 0.77
CA LYS A 35 -4.52 -6.77 0.71
C LYS A 35 -3.72 -5.55 1.16
N SER A 36 -3.29 -5.52 2.43
CA SER A 36 -2.61 -4.34 3.01
C SER A 36 -1.23 -4.08 2.44
N THR A 37 -0.58 -5.08 1.83
CA THR A 37 0.77 -4.93 1.27
C THR A 37 0.75 -4.60 -0.22
N GLN A 38 -0.19 -5.14 -0.99
CA GLN A 38 -0.16 -5.04 -2.46
C GLN A 38 -1.04 -3.94 -3.02
N LEU A 39 -2.21 -3.65 -2.42
CA LEU A 39 -3.15 -2.66 -2.98
C LEU A 39 -2.52 -1.27 -3.13
N SER A 40 -1.78 -0.80 -2.13
CA SER A 40 -1.12 0.50 -2.20
C SER A 40 -0.06 0.56 -3.29
N GLN A 41 0.66 -0.54 -3.52
CA GLN A 41 1.65 -0.65 -4.60
C GLN A 41 0.97 -0.68 -5.98
N MET A 42 -0.15 -1.38 -6.13
CA MET A 42 -0.94 -1.40 -7.37
C MET A 42 -1.43 0.01 -7.72
N LEU A 43 -2.03 0.70 -6.74
CA LEU A 43 -2.48 2.09 -6.88
C LEU A 43 -1.32 3.04 -7.23
N HIS A 44 -0.18 2.89 -6.55
CA HIS A 44 1.01 3.68 -6.82
C HIS A 44 1.51 3.47 -8.26
N ARG A 45 1.61 2.21 -8.74
CA ARG A 45 1.98 1.88 -10.12
C ARG A 45 1.00 2.41 -11.16
N ARG A 46 -0.30 2.41 -10.85
CA ARG A 46 -1.35 3.01 -11.70
C ARG A 46 -1.37 4.54 -11.69
N GLY A 47 -0.50 5.18 -10.91
CA GLY A 47 -0.32 6.63 -10.92
C GLY A 47 -1.23 7.40 -9.97
N PHE A 48 -1.95 6.73 -9.06
CA PHE A 48 -2.79 7.37 -8.05
C PHE A 48 -2.00 8.27 -7.07
N THR A 49 -0.68 8.10 -7.03
CA THR A 49 0.22 8.93 -6.20
C THR A 49 0.84 10.11 -6.95
N LYS A 50 0.47 10.35 -8.22
CA LYS A 50 0.98 11.52 -8.97
C LYS A 50 0.42 12.85 -8.46
N ALA A 51 -0.80 12.82 -7.90
CA ALA A 51 -1.50 14.01 -7.41
C ALA A 51 -1.57 14.08 -5.87
N GLY A 52 -0.92 13.15 -5.16
CA GLY A 52 -1.02 13.04 -3.71
C GLY A 52 -0.43 11.75 -3.16
N ILE A 53 -0.92 11.31 -2.01
CA ILE A 53 -0.46 10.10 -1.33
C ILE A 53 -1.57 9.05 -1.25
N VAL A 54 -1.18 7.77 -1.25
CA VAL A 54 -2.07 6.66 -0.88
C VAL A 54 -1.92 6.40 0.61
N GLY A 55 -3.01 6.54 1.36
CA GLY A 55 -3.06 6.25 2.78
C GLY A 55 -3.51 4.81 3.06
N VAL A 56 -2.78 4.09 3.90
CA VAL A 56 -3.10 2.74 4.37
C VAL A 56 -3.29 2.77 5.89
N THR A 57 -4.55 2.90 6.32
CA THR A 57 -4.87 2.91 7.75
C THR A 57 -4.85 1.50 8.34
N GLN A 58 -4.21 1.33 9.49
CA GLN A 58 -4.23 0.09 10.27
C GLN A 58 -4.67 0.39 11.70
N PRO A 59 -5.57 -0.42 12.31
CA PRO A 59 -6.05 -0.17 13.68
C PRO A 59 -4.98 -0.42 14.74
N ARG A 60 -3.89 -1.14 14.39
CA ARG A 60 -2.81 -1.49 15.31
C ARG A 60 -1.51 -0.84 14.86
N ARG A 61 -0.83 -0.16 15.80
CA ARG A 61 0.49 0.46 15.62
C ARG A 61 1.50 -0.50 14.96
N VAL A 62 1.58 -1.72 15.48
CA VAL A 62 2.51 -2.74 15.01
C VAL A 62 2.22 -3.16 13.56
N ALA A 63 0.94 -3.16 13.15
CA ALA A 63 0.55 -3.47 11.77
C ALA A 63 0.88 -2.32 10.81
N ALA A 64 0.68 -1.06 11.21
CA ALA A 64 1.06 0.10 10.39
C ALA A 64 2.57 0.08 10.09
N VAL A 65 3.39 -0.08 11.13
CA VAL A 65 4.85 -0.10 11.00
C VAL A 65 5.34 -1.31 10.19
N SER A 66 4.78 -2.51 10.43
CA SER A 66 5.23 -3.71 9.73
C SER A 66 4.82 -3.72 8.26
N VAL A 67 3.62 -3.24 7.93
CA VAL A 67 3.16 -3.10 6.55
C VAL A 67 4.02 -2.07 5.81
N ALA A 68 4.24 -0.88 6.36
CA ALA A 68 5.07 0.14 5.71
C ALA A 68 6.50 -0.36 5.46
N ARG A 69 7.11 -1.02 6.46
CA ARG A 69 8.45 -1.62 6.30
C ARG A 69 8.49 -2.69 5.22
N ARG A 70 7.46 -3.54 5.15
CA ARG A 70 7.34 -4.59 4.13
C ARG A 70 7.20 -3.99 2.73
N VAL A 71 6.35 -2.97 2.57
CA VAL A 71 6.14 -2.29 1.29
C VAL A 71 7.39 -1.55 0.85
N ALA A 72 8.09 -0.87 1.76
CA ALA A 72 9.37 -0.23 1.45
C ALA A 72 10.41 -1.25 0.94
N GLN A 73 10.51 -2.41 1.60
CA GLN A 73 11.38 -3.50 1.18
C GLN A 73 11.02 -4.04 -0.21
N GLU A 74 9.72 -4.23 -0.49
CA GLU A 74 9.25 -4.76 -1.79
C GLU A 74 9.49 -3.78 -2.94
N LEU A 75 9.37 -2.48 -2.68
CA LEU A 75 9.69 -1.42 -3.65
C LEU A 75 11.19 -1.08 -3.73
N GLY A 76 12.02 -1.64 -2.86
CA GLY A 76 13.46 -1.38 -2.84
C GLY A 76 13.83 0.03 -2.40
N VAL A 77 12.97 0.68 -1.60
CA VAL A 77 13.17 2.05 -1.12
C VAL A 77 13.50 2.06 0.38
N ARG A 78 14.10 3.15 0.85
CA ARG A 78 14.32 3.33 2.29
C ARG A 78 13.01 3.73 2.96
N LEU A 79 12.71 3.11 4.10
CA LEU A 79 11.56 3.47 4.92
C LEU A 79 11.72 4.90 5.45
N GLY A 80 10.73 5.76 5.17
CA GLY A 80 10.75 7.19 5.43
C GLY A 80 10.94 8.05 4.17
N ASP A 81 11.38 7.47 3.06
CA ASP A 81 11.45 8.15 1.76
C ASP A 81 10.09 7.99 1.05
N GLU A 82 10.02 7.21 -0.04
CA GLU A 82 8.81 7.01 -0.84
C GLU A 82 7.68 6.24 -0.11
N VAL A 83 8.05 5.41 0.85
CA VAL A 83 7.12 4.69 1.73
C VAL A 83 7.42 5.07 3.17
N GLY A 84 6.38 5.44 3.92
CA GLY A 84 6.50 5.84 5.32
C GLY A 84 5.33 5.37 6.17
N TYR A 85 5.31 5.78 7.44
CA TYR A 85 4.16 5.60 8.33
C TYR A 85 4.04 6.76 9.31
N ALA A 86 2.84 7.00 9.82
CA ALA A 86 2.63 7.86 10.97
C ALA A 86 1.74 7.18 12.01
N ILE A 87 2.20 7.21 13.25
CA ILE A 87 1.52 6.69 14.43
C ILE A 87 1.65 7.72 15.55
N ARG A 88 0.89 7.54 16.64
CA ARG A 88 0.97 8.45 17.77
C ARG A 88 2.41 8.54 18.28
N PHE A 89 2.95 9.76 18.35
CA PHE A 89 4.30 10.10 18.80
C PHE A 89 5.45 9.68 17.88
N GLU A 90 5.17 9.16 16.68
CA GLU A 90 6.22 8.80 15.73
C GLU A 90 5.74 8.97 14.29
N ASP A 91 6.37 9.87 13.55
CA ASP A 91 6.16 10.05 12.11
C ASP A 91 7.46 9.75 11.37
N ARG A 92 7.41 8.75 10.48
CA ARG A 92 8.51 8.33 9.59
C ARG A 92 8.08 8.56 8.16
N THR A 93 7.96 9.83 7.78
CA THR A 93 7.64 10.27 6.41
C THR A 93 8.57 11.42 5.99
N SER A 94 8.54 11.74 4.70
CA SER A 94 9.24 12.88 4.08
C SER A 94 8.38 13.45 2.96
N ASP A 95 8.83 14.54 2.33
CA ASP A 95 8.16 15.12 1.16
C ASP A 95 8.14 14.16 -0.05
N LEU A 96 8.99 13.13 -0.02
CA LEU A 96 9.02 12.07 -1.03
C LEU A 96 7.96 10.99 -0.79
N THR A 97 7.33 10.94 0.39
CA THR A 97 6.38 9.87 0.72
C THR A 97 5.19 9.89 -0.23
N ARG A 98 4.91 8.72 -0.82
CA ARG A 98 3.78 8.45 -1.74
C ARG A 98 2.84 7.40 -1.19
N ILE A 99 3.33 6.50 -0.33
CA ILE A 99 2.52 5.51 0.40
C ILE A 99 2.74 5.73 1.90
N LYS A 100 1.66 6.01 2.64
CA LYS A 100 1.68 6.35 4.08
C LYS A 100 0.76 5.47 4.91
#